data_AF-A0A0F9M4G2-F1
#
_entry.id   AF-A0A0F9M4G2-F1
#
_cell.length_a   1.000
_cell.length_b   1.000
_cell.length_c   1.000
_cell.angle_alpha   90.00
_cell.angle_beta   90.00
_cell.angle_gamma   90.00
#
_symmetry.space_group_name_H-M   'P 1'
#
loop_
_entity.id
_entity.type
_entity.pdbx_description
1 polymer ?
#
loop_
_entity_poly.entity_id
_entity_poly.type
_entity_poly.pdbx_seq_one_letter_code
_entity_poly.pdbx_strand_id
1 'polypeptide(L)'
;MPSLVVTAHTTAVSVAADRVDAVVIPTSMTIDNDGGSADRTIRIQDVFTPAATDGTGSPSETTVDRFRITAPVGDIITLSEEDLKGVKCLGALMVIGDAVDAACFISVGYKHE
;
A
#
# COMPACT_ATOMS: atom_id res chain seq x y z
N MET A 1 14.95 0.36 8.14
CA MET A 1 13.57 0.76 7.78
C MET A 1 12.71 -0.48 7.93
N PRO A 2 11.56 -0.41 8.62
CA PRO A 2 10.66 -1.55 8.70
C PRO A 2 10.14 -1.92 7.30
N SER A 3 9.88 -3.21 7.11
CA SER A 3 9.22 -3.73 5.92
C SER A 3 8.25 -4.83 6.33
N LEU A 4 7.20 -5.00 5.54
CA LEU A 4 6.26 -6.12 5.67
C LEU A 4 6.10 -6.81 4.32
N VAL A 5 6.03 -8.14 4.35
CA VAL A 5 5.69 -8.97 3.20
C VAL A 5 4.25 -9.43 3.36
N VAL A 6 3.44 -9.22 2.33
CA VAL A 6 2.05 -9.66 2.25
C VAL A 6 1.84 -10.39 0.93
N THR A 7 0.84 -11.26 0.86
CA THR A 7 0.44 -11.88 -0.41
C THR A 7 -0.64 -11.02 -1.09
N ALA A 8 -0.76 -11.12 -2.41
CA ALA A 8 -1.86 -10.46 -3.12
C ALA A 8 -3.22 -10.94 -2.57
N HIS A 9 -4.08 -9.99 -2.23
CA HIS A 9 -5.40 -10.25 -1.67
C HIS A 9 -6.41 -9.19 -2.10
N THR A 10 -7.68 -9.56 -2.28
CA THR A 10 -8.77 -8.63 -2.60
C THR A 10 -9.24 -7.78 -1.42
N THR A 11 -8.58 -7.90 -0.27
CA THR A 11 -8.87 -7.18 0.97
C THR A 11 -7.60 -6.45 1.32
N ALA A 12 -7.73 -5.17 1.63
CA ALA A 12 -6.58 -4.34 1.97
C ALA A 12 -5.86 -4.92 3.21
N VAL A 13 -4.57 -5.17 3.09
CA VAL A 13 -3.71 -5.68 4.15
C VAL A 13 -2.85 -4.54 4.68
N SER A 14 -2.85 -4.34 6.00
CA SER A 14 -2.06 -3.27 6.63
C SER A 14 -0.58 -3.61 6.60
N VAL A 15 0.21 -2.69 6.04
CA VAL A 15 1.68 -2.72 6.04
C VAL A 15 2.24 -1.84 7.14
N ALA A 16 1.61 -0.68 7.35
CA ALA A 16 1.91 0.21 8.45
C ALA A 16 0.61 0.77 9.02
N ALA A 17 0.49 0.73 10.34
CA ALA A 17 -0.61 1.37 11.04
C ALA A 17 -0.53 2.89 10.92
N ASP A 18 -1.66 3.55 11.14
CA ASP A 18 -1.70 4.99 11.32
C ASP A 18 -0.90 5.41 12.56
N ARG A 19 -0.40 6.65 12.53
CA ARG A 19 0.30 7.25 13.66
C ARG A 19 -0.07 8.71 13.75
N VAL A 20 -0.45 9.12 14.96
CA VAL A 20 -0.80 10.52 15.25
C VAL A 20 0.35 11.46 14.85
N ASP A 21 -0.01 12.52 14.14
CA ASP A 21 0.89 13.58 13.65
C ASP A 21 2.07 13.09 12.80
N ALA A 22 1.91 11.95 12.12
CA ALA A 22 2.93 11.41 11.23
C ALA A 22 2.33 10.92 9.92
N VAL A 23 3.11 11.02 8.85
CA VAL A 23 2.76 10.51 7.52
C VAL A 23 3.56 9.23 7.26
N VAL A 24 2.90 8.20 6.70
CA VAL A 24 3.60 7.00 6.25
C VAL A 24 4.05 7.18 4.81
N ILE A 25 5.36 7.01 4.57
CA ILE A 25 5.98 7.16 3.26
C ILE A 25 6.59 5.82 2.85
N PRO A 26 6.09 5.17 1.78
CA PRO A 26 6.74 3.99 1.24
C PRO A 26 8.08 4.39 0.60
N THR A 27 9.13 3.63 0.93
CA THR A 27 10.50 3.88 0.48
C THR A 27 10.97 2.83 -0.53
N SER A 28 10.33 1.67 -0.55
CA SER A 28 10.57 0.62 -1.53
C SER A 28 9.35 -0.28 -1.66
N MET A 29 9.17 -0.87 -2.83
CA MET A 29 8.15 -1.88 -3.06
C MET A 29 8.69 -2.94 -4.00
N THR A 30 8.66 -4.20 -3.60
CA THR A 30 8.98 -5.33 -4.48
C THR A 30 7.72 -6.19 -4.62
N ILE A 31 7.33 -6.46 -5.85
CA ILE A 31 6.25 -7.37 -6.20
C ILE A 31 6.87 -8.55 -6.92
N ASP A 32 6.90 -9.69 -6.25
CA ASP A 32 7.32 -10.97 -6.81
C ASP A 32 6.08 -11.72 -7.25
N ASN A 33 5.85 -11.75 -8.57
CA ASN A 33 4.77 -12.50 -9.20
C ASN A 33 5.32 -13.62 -10.08
N ASP A 34 6.55 -14.08 -9.82
CA ASP A 34 7.20 -15.14 -10.58
C ASP A 34 6.43 -16.47 -10.46
N GLY A 35 6.02 -16.80 -9.23
CA GLY A 35 5.18 -17.96 -8.94
C GLY A 35 3.68 -17.74 -9.13
N GLY A 36 3.27 -16.54 -9.55
CA GLY A 36 1.86 -16.13 -9.65
C GLY A 36 1.06 -16.94 -10.66
N SER A 37 -0.27 -16.89 -10.54
CA SER A 37 -1.18 -17.60 -11.46
C SER A 37 -1.70 -16.74 -12.63
N ALA A 38 -1.52 -15.42 -12.56
CA ALA A 38 -1.86 -14.45 -13.60
C ALA A 38 -1.20 -13.10 -13.31
N ASP A 39 -1.29 -12.16 -14.26
CA ASP A 39 -0.92 -10.76 -14.00
C ASP A 39 -1.75 -10.20 -12.84
N ARG A 40 -1.11 -9.39 -11.99
CA ARG A 40 -1.74 -8.82 -10.79
C ARG A 40 -1.65 -7.30 -10.78
N THR A 41 -2.79 -6.66 -10.55
CA THR A 41 -2.82 -5.22 -10.25
C THR A 41 -2.68 -5.01 -8.75
N ILE A 42 -1.58 -4.41 -8.32
CA ILE A 42 -1.34 -4.08 -6.92
C ILE A 42 -1.49 -2.57 -6.71
N ARG A 43 -2.12 -2.19 -5.60
CA ARG A 43 -2.35 -0.80 -5.21
C ARG A 43 -1.89 -0.54 -3.78
N ILE A 44 -1.37 0.67 -3.56
CA ILE A 44 -1.18 1.22 -2.21
C ILE A 44 -2.41 2.08 -1.90
N GLN A 45 -3.07 1.79 -0.79
CA GLN A 45 -4.19 2.58 -0.28
C GLN A 45 -3.79 3.32 1.00
N ASP A 46 -4.25 4.54 1.11
CA ASP A 46 -4.20 5.37 2.30
C ASP A 46 -5.57 5.31 2.97
N VAL A 47 -5.64 4.73 4.17
CA VAL A 47 -6.86 4.62 4.96
C VAL A 47 -6.73 5.50 6.19
N PHE A 48 -7.55 6.55 6.27
CA PHE A 48 -7.46 7.55 7.33
C PHE A 48 -8.84 8.09 7.72
N THR A 49 -8.98 8.51 8.97
CA THR A 49 -10.15 9.29 9.40
C THR A 49 -9.74 10.76 9.45
N PRO A 50 -10.36 11.65 8.64
CA PRO A 50 -10.05 13.07 8.69
C PRO A 50 -10.32 13.67 10.07
N ALA A 51 -9.56 14.68 10.45
CA ALA A 51 -9.86 15.44 11.66
C ALA A 51 -11.25 16.09 11.55
N ALA A 52 -11.99 16.15 12.66
CA ALA A 52 -13.21 16.93 12.73
C ALA A 52 -12.86 18.41 12.52
N THR A 53 -13.36 19.00 11.44
CA THR A 53 -13.33 20.44 11.21
C THR A 53 -14.64 21.06 11.67
N ASP A 54 -14.63 22.36 11.97
CA ASP A 54 -15.86 23.10 12.26
C ASP A 54 -16.86 22.92 11.10
N GLY A 55 -17.95 22.20 11.35
CA GLY A 55 -19.00 21.88 10.38
C GLY A 55 -19.17 20.40 10.04
N THR A 56 -18.24 19.51 10.42
CA THR A 56 -18.40 18.06 10.25
C THR A 56 -18.23 17.34 11.59
N GLY A 57 -19.33 17.18 12.32
CA GLY A 57 -19.33 16.61 13.68
C GLY A 57 -19.05 15.10 13.76
N SER A 58 -18.94 14.40 12.63
CA SER A 58 -18.67 12.96 12.58
C SER A 58 -17.89 12.60 11.32
N PRO A 59 -16.57 12.89 11.25
CA PRO A 59 -15.73 12.42 10.16
C PRO A 59 -15.71 10.89 10.12
N SER A 60 -15.76 10.33 8.92
CA SER A 60 -15.71 8.89 8.68
C SER A 60 -14.38 8.47 8.05
N GLU A 61 -14.02 7.21 8.22
CA GLU A 61 -12.88 6.62 7.52
C GLU A 61 -13.00 6.84 6.01
N THR A 62 -11.89 7.23 5.40
CA THR A 62 -11.73 7.51 3.99
C THR A 62 -10.60 6.65 3.46
N THR A 63 -10.83 6.00 2.31
CA THR A 63 -9.81 5.22 1.59
C THR A 63 -9.47 5.91 0.29
N VAL A 64 -8.17 6.10 0.03
CA VAL A 64 -7.66 6.70 -1.21
C VAL A 64 -6.57 5.82 -1.82
N ASP A 65 -6.74 5.44 -3.08
CA ASP A 65 -5.69 4.75 -3.85
C ASP A 65 -4.59 5.78 -4.20
N ARG A 66 -3.38 5.60 -3.64
CA ARG A 66 -2.24 6.51 -3.83
C ARG A 66 -1.29 6.06 -4.93
N PHE A 67 -1.23 4.76 -5.20
CA PHE A 67 -0.37 4.17 -6.22
C PHE A 67 -1.01 2.92 -6.82
N ARG A 68 -0.72 2.64 -8.08
CA ARG A 68 -1.20 1.46 -8.80
C ARG A 68 -0.14 0.99 -9.80
N ILE A 69 0.10 -0.31 -9.83
CA ILE A 69 0.98 -0.95 -10.81
C ILE A 69 0.44 -2.34 -11.17
N THR A 70 0.75 -2.79 -12.40
CA THR A 70 0.49 -4.16 -12.83
C THR A 70 1.81 -4.93 -12.84
N ALA A 71 1.84 -6.06 -12.13
CA ALA A 71 2.93 -7.02 -12.16
C ALA A 71 2.57 -8.18 -13.10
N PRO A 72 3.30 -8.38 -14.21
CA PRO A 72 3.13 -9.55 -15.07
C PRO A 72 3.38 -10.86 -14.32
N VAL A 73 2.75 -11.95 -14.74
CA VAL A 73 3.09 -13.30 -14.24
C VAL A 73 4.47 -13.73 -14.72
N GLY A 74 5.24 -14.40 -13.86
CA GLY A 74 6.60 -14.86 -14.18
C GLY A 74 7.65 -13.75 -14.10
N ASP A 75 7.37 -12.66 -13.37
CA ASP A 75 8.26 -11.51 -13.25
C ASP A 75 8.31 -10.93 -11.82
N ILE A 76 9.37 -10.17 -11.56
CA ILE A 76 9.61 -9.48 -10.29
C ILE A 76 9.84 -8.00 -10.57
N ILE A 77 8.94 -7.17 -10.06
CA ILE A 77 9.07 -5.71 -10.13
C ILE A 77 9.66 -5.19 -8.82
N THR A 78 10.69 -4.36 -8.91
CA THR A 78 11.22 -3.62 -7.75
C THR A 78 11.16 -2.12 -8.02
N LEU A 79 10.55 -1.39 -7.10
CA LEU A 79 10.37 0.05 -7.10
C LEU A 79 11.18 0.66 -5.96
N SER A 80 11.93 1.69 -6.29
CA SER A 80 12.74 2.49 -5.37
C SER A 80 11.94 3.67 -4.80
N GLU A 81 12.57 4.44 -3.90
CA GLU A 81 12.00 5.66 -3.37
C GLU A 81 11.74 6.71 -4.47
N GLU A 82 12.51 6.70 -5.56
CA GLU A 82 12.29 7.61 -6.69
C GLU A 82 11.04 7.24 -7.49
N ASP A 83 10.78 5.94 -7.67
CA ASP A 83 9.58 5.44 -8.37
C ASP A 83 8.31 5.71 -7.57
N LEU A 84 8.43 5.70 -6.24
CA LEU A 84 7.34 5.95 -5.28
C LEU A 84 7.26 7.41 -4.83
N LYS A 85 7.99 8.31 -5.50
CA LYS A 85 8.07 9.72 -5.12
C LYS A 85 6.67 10.36 -5.14
N GLY A 86 6.31 10.98 -4.02
CA GLY A 86 5.02 11.65 -3.86
C GLY A 86 3.90 10.77 -3.32
N VAL A 87 4.12 9.45 -3.20
CA VAL A 87 3.21 8.58 -2.46
C VAL A 87 3.35 8.89 -0.97
N LYS A 88 2.27 9.37 -0.36
CA LYS A 88 2.18 9.71 1.05
C LYS A 88 0.83 9.22 1.58
N CYS A 89 0.84 8.44 2.66
CA CYS A 89 -0.37 8.00 3.34
C CYS A 89 -0.53 8.79 4.64
N LEU A 90 -1.65 9.49 4.77
CA LEU A 90 -1.96 10.30 5.95
C LEU A 90 -2.39 9.44 7.14
N GLY A 91 -2.92 8.24 6.87
CA GLY A 91 -3.24 7.24 7.89
C GLY A 91 -2.47 5.96 7.65
N ALA A 92 -3.18 4.83 7.71
CA ALA A 92 -2.60 3.52 7.51
C ALA A 92 -2.20 3.30 6.05
N LEU A 93 -1.00 2.75 5.85
CA LEU A 93 -0.56 2.28 4.54
C LEU A 93 -1.04 0.84 4.38
N MET A 94 -1.95 0.66 3.43
CA MET A 94 -2.52 -0.63 3.08
C MET A 94 -2.09 -1.05 1.67
N VAL A 95 -2.02 -2.36 1.45
CA VAL A 95 -1.77 -2.93 0.12
C VAL A 95 -2.98 -3.78 -0.26
N ILE A 96 -3.43 -3.66 -1.51
CA ILE A 96 -4.53 -4.44 -2.05
C ILE A 96 -4.22 -4.94 -3.46
N GLY A 97 -4.57 -6.19 -3.74
CA GLY A 97 -4.54 -6.79 -5.06
C GLY A 97 -5.93 -6.81 -5.72
N ASP A 98 -5.97 -7.10 -7.02
CA ASP A 98 -7.20 -7.36 -7.76
C ASP A 98 -7.74 -8.79 -7.57
N ALA A 99 -6.91 -9.71 -7.09
CA ALA A 99 -7.27 -11.09 -6.76
C ALA A 99 -6.45 -11.61 -5.57
N VAL A 100 -6.90 -12.72 -5.00
CA VAL A 100 -6.12 -13.49 -4.02
C VAL A 100 -5.13 -14.37 -4.77
N ASP A 101 -3.84 -14.22 -4.47
CA ASP A 101 -2.78 -15.06 -5.02
C ASP A 101 -1.67 -15.26 -3.98
N ALA A 102 -1.59 -16.48 -3.44
CA ALA A 102 -0.63 -16.84 -2.39
C ALA A 102 0.81 -16.97 -2.91
N ALA A 103 1.01 -16.98 -4.24
CA ALA A 103 2.32 -17.02 -4.87
C ALA A 103 2.75 -15.66 -5.46
N CYS A 104 1.95 -14.61 -5.25
CA CYS A 104 2.32 -13.23 -5.53
C CYS A 104 2.67 -12.52 -4.20
N PHE A 105 3.95 -12.30 -3.95
CA PHE A 105 4.45 -11.67 -2.72
C PHE A 105 4.72 -10.19 -2.95
N ILE A 106 4.29 -9.35 -2.01
CA ILE A 106 4.43 -7.91 -2.06
C ILE A 106 5.15 -7.47 -0.79
N SER A 107 6.36 -6.95 -0.96
CA SER A 107 7.17 -6.41 0.12
C SER A 107 7.16 -4.90 0.03
N VAL A 108 6.81 -4.19 1.10
CA VAL A 108 6.84 -2.72 1.14
C VAL A 108 7.71 -2.26 2.30
N GLY A 109 8.74 -1.49 1.99
CA GLY A 109 9.52 -0.75 2.97
C GLY A 109 8.91 0.62 3.20
N TYR A 110 8.95 1.12 4.44
CA TYR A 110 8.37 2.42 4.78
C TYR A 110 9.15 3.17 5.86
N LYS A 111 8.85 4.46 5.99
CA LYS A 111 9.26 5.34 7.08
C LYS A 111 8.10 6.22 7.53
N HIS A 112 8.20 6.74 8.75
CA HIS A 112 7.31 7.80 9.24
C HIS A 112 8.05 9.14 9.14
N GLU A 113 7.37 10.16 8.64
CA GLU A 113 7.80 11.57 8.67
C GLU A 113 6.90 12.36 9.61
#